data_AF-A0A2A4ZYE5-F1
#
_entry.id   AF-A0A2A4ZYE5-F1
#
_cell.length_a   1.000
_cell.length_b   1.000
_cell.length_c   1.000
_cell.angle_alpha   90.00
_cell.angle_beta   90.00
_cell.angle_gamma   90.00
#
_symmetry.space_group_name_H-M   'P 1'
#
loop_
_entity.id
_entity.type
_entity.pdbx_description
1 polymer ?
#
loop_
_entity_poly.entity_id
_entity_poly.type
_entity_poly.pdbx_seq_one_letter_code
_entity_poly.pdbx_strand_id
1 'polypeptide(L)'
;MRKIDMSEVVEYIEKLKAFIPEFPEYWDSEEAAFNFEGESTVYGVFSDFSTLVIERLEKGTLNNAEQLFSFVESVVASGGNPANAACTCFLENILNRIPGSIDPKSFVPYLGAESIEFCRSWDEFTGVKTLGL
;
A
#
# COMPACT_ATOMS: atom_id res chain seq x y z
N MET A 1 -21.32 -6.36 -14.44
CA MET A 1 -19.92 -6.82 -14.60
C MET A 1 -19.09 -5.58 -14.89
N ARG A 2 -18.36 -5.03 -13.91
CA ARG A 2 -17.43 -3.92 -14.17
C ARG A 2 -16.29 -4.50 -15.00
N LYS A 3 -16.06 -3.96 -16.20
CA LYS A 3 -14.85 -4.27 -16.96
C LYS A 3 -13.67 -3.77 -16.14
N ILE A 4 -12.78 -4.69 -15.79
CA ILE A 4 -11.48 -4.38 -15.21
C ILE A 4 -10.74 -3.58 -16.28
N ASP A 5 -10.31 -2.37 -15.93
CA ASP A 5 -9.48 -1.58 -16.83
C ASP A 5 -8.03 -2.01 -16.63
N MET A 6 -7.56 -2.90 -17.49
CA MET A 6 -6.15 -3.33 -17.52
C MET A 6 -5.19 -2.13 -17.64
N SER A 7 -5.65 -0.96 -18.09
CA SER A 7 -4.82 0.25 -18.09
C SER A 7 -4.50 0.76 -16.69
N GLU A 8 -5.41 0.64 -15.72
CA GLU A 8 -5.19 1.09 -14.33
C GLU A 8 -4.16 0.19 -13.63
N VAL A 9 -4.21 -1.13 -13.86
CA VAL A 9 -3.22 -2.09 -13.35
C VAL A 9 -1.82 -1.73 -13.84
N VAL A 10 -1.65 -1.60 -15.15
CA VAL A 10 -0.34 -1.26 -15.76
C VAL A 10 0.14 0.11 -15.29
N GLU A 11 -0.75 1.10 -15.22
CA GLU A 11 -0.42 2.44 -14.74
C GLU A 11 0.17 2.43 -13.32
N TYR A 12 -0.45 1.69 -12.40
CA TYR A 12 0.02 1.68 -11.02
C TYR A 12 1.28 0.84 -10.82
N ILE A 13 1.46 -0.25 -11.57
CA ILE A 13 2.76 -0.97 -11.60
C ILE A 13 3.88 -0.01 -12.03
N GLU A 14 3.65 0.75 -13.09
CA GLU A 14 4.61 1.71 -13.63
C GLU A 14 4.92 2.88 -12.69
N LYS A 15 3.93 3.37 -11.94
CA LYS A 15 4.15 4.40 -10.91
C LYS A 15 4.90 3.85 -9.70
N LEU A 16 4.51 2.66 -9.23
CA LEU A 16 5.04 2.07 -8.00
C LEU A 16 6.50 1.62 -8.12
N LYS A 17 6.96 1.29 -9.35
CA LYS A 17 8.37 0.99 -9.61
C LYS A 17 9.32 2.13 -9.24
N ALA A 18 8.84 3.38 -9.17
CA ALA A 18 9.66 4.51 -8.73
C ALA A 18 10.10 4.39 -7.26
N PHE A 19 9.36 3.64 -6.44
CA PHE A 19 9.64 3.45 -5.02
C PHE A 19 10.36 2.13 -4.74
N ILE A 20 9.99 1.07 -5.46
CA ILE A 20 10.59 -0.25 -5.39
C ILE A 20 10.84 -0.72 -6.84
N PRO A 21 12.05 -0.50 -7.41
CA PRO A 21 12.34 -0.78 -8.81
C PRO A 21 12.11 -2.22 -9.25
N GLU A 22 12.27 -3.18 -8.34
CA GLU A 22 12.04 -4.60 -8.56
C GLU A 22 10.55 -5.01 -8.51
N PHE A 23 9.63 -4.09 -8.20
CA PHE A 23 8.21 -4.42 -8.10
C PHE A 23 7.60 -5.01 -9.38
N PRO A 24 7.88 -4.50 -10.60
CA PRO A 24 7.35 -5.11 -11.82
C PRO A 24 7.80 -6.56 -12.01
N GLU A 25 9.06 -6.87 -11.69
CA GLU A 25 9.57 -8.24 -11.77
C GLU A 25 8.93 -9.14 -10.70
N TYR A 26 8.76 -8.63 -9.48
CA TYR A 26 8.03 -9.35 -8.43
C TYR A 26 6.57 -9.62 -8.84
N TRP A 27 5.88 -8.61 -9.40
CA TRP A 27 4.51 -8.72 -9.85
C TRP A 27 4.31 -9.80 -10.91
N ASP A 28 5.26 -9.97 -11.83
CA ASP A 28 5.24 -11.00 -12.87
C ASP A 28 5.74 -12.37 -12.39
N SER A 29 6.13 -12.50 -11.11
CA SER A 29 6.66 -13.75 -10.54
C SER A 29 5.56 -14.63 -9.94
N GLU A 30 5.89 -15.92 -9.76
CA GLU A 30 5.06 -16.88 -9.03
C GLU A 30 4.90 -16.55 -7.52
N GLU A 31 5.66 -15.57 -7.01
CA GLU A 31 5.56 -15.10 -5.62
C GLU A 31 4.49 -14.02 -5.43
N ALA A 32 4.02 -13.39 -6.52
CA ALA A 32 2.90 -12.46 -6.48
C ALA A 32 1.61 -13.21 -6.20
N ALA A 33 0.84 -12.77 -5.20
CA ALA A 33 -0.37 -13.47 -4.79
C ALA A 33 -1.60 -13.03 -5.58
N PHE A 34 -1.54 -11.88 -6.27
CA PHE A 34 -2.71 -11.24 -6.89
C PHE A 34 -2.56 -10.92 -8.38
N ASN A 35 -1.50 -11.40 -9.03
CA ASN A 35 -1.38 -11.35 -10.48
C ASN A 35 -2.10 -12.55 -11.12
N PHE A 36 -3.36 -12.35 -11.51
CA PHE A 36 -4.22 -13.40 -12.10
C PHE A 36 -4.46 -13.19 -13.60
N GLU A 37 -3.43 -12.78 -14.35
CA GLU A 37 -3.43 -12.63 -15.83
C GLU A 37 -4.79 -12.30 -16.47
N GLY A 38 -5.07 -11.02 -16.69
CA GLY A 38 -6.34 -10.58 -17.31
C GLY A 38 -7.52 -10.47 -16.34
N GLU A 39 -7.40 -10.99 -15.12
CA GLU A 39 -8.31 -10.73 -14.00
C GLU A 39 -7.68 -9.88 -12.88
N SER A 40 -6.40 -9.51 -13.03
CA SER A 40 -5.69 -8.67 -12.07
C SER A 40 -6.37 -7.32 -11.87
N THR A 41 -6.30 -6.78 -10.65
CA THR A 41 -6.94 -5.51 -10.30
C THR A 41 -5.97 -4.57 -9.61
N VAL A 42 -6.28 -3.27 -9.58
CA VAL A 42 -5.48 -2.29 -8.81
C VAL A 42 -5.40 -2.64 -7.32
N TYR A 43 -6.42 -3.31 -6.77
CA TYR A 43 -6.39 -3.85 -5.41
C TYR A 43 -5.30 -4.92 -5.24
N GLY A 44 -5.18 -5.82 -6.23
CA GLY A 44 -4.10 -6.80 -6.28
C GLY A 44 -2.72 -6.14 -6.33
N VAL A 45 -2.57 -5.13 -7.19
CA VAL A 45 -1.31 -4.36 -7.32
C VAL A 45 -0.90 -3.74 -5.99
N PHE A 46 -1.81 -3.03 -5.30
CA PHE A 46 -1.50 -2.45 -3.99
C PHE A 46 -1.25 -3.51 -2.90
N SER A 47 -1.97 -4.63 -2.96
CA SER A 47 -1.79 -5.77 -2.04
C SER A 47 -0.39 -6.36 -2.15
N ASP A 48 0.04 -6.74 -3.35
CA ASP A 48 1.37 -7.31 -3.59
C ASP A 48 2.49 -6.28 -3.35
N PHE A 49 2.27 -5.02 -3.72
CA PHE A 49 3.22 -3.96 -3.39
C PHE A 49 3.37 -3.77 -1.86
N SER A 50 2.29 -3.92 -1.10
CA SER A 50 2.34 -3.83 0.37
C SER A 50 3.23 -4.90 0.98
N THR A 51 3.28 -6.12 0.42
CA THR A 51 4.18 -7.20 0.87
C THR A 51 5.63 -6.74 0.85
N LEU A 52 6.06 -6.15 -0.27
CA LEU A 52 7.42 -5.65 -0.46
C LEU A 52 7.73 -4.45 0.47
N VAL A 53 6.76 -3.58 0.72
CA VAL A 53 6.94 -2.45 1.64
C VAL A 53 7.02 -2.91 3.09
N ILE A 54 6.16 -3.84 3.51
CA ILE A 54 6.17 -4.46 4.84
C ILE A 54 7.54 -5.07 5.11
N GLU A 55 8.07 -5.88 4.18
CA GLU A 55 9.39 -6.49 4.33
C GLU A 55 10.51 -5.45 4.56
N ARG A 56 10.47 -4.33 3.82
CA ARG A 56 11.46 -3.24 3.98
C ARG A 56 11.28 -2.46 5.27
N LEU A 57 10.04 -2.26 5.74
CA LEU A 57 9.77 -1.64 7.02
C LEU A 57 10.27 -2.51 8.18
N GLU A 58 9.98 -3.82 8.14
CA GLU A 58 10.46 -4.80 9.13
C GLU A 58 11.98 -4.88 9.20
N LYS A 59 12.65 -4.80 8.04
CA LYS A 59 14.12 -4.82 7.93
C LYS A 59 14.77 -3.45 8.18
N GLY A 60 13.99 -2.37 8.25
CA GLY A 60 14.50 -1.00 8.35
C GLY A 60 15.28 -0.54 7.11
N THR A 61 14.93 -1.04 5.92
CA THR A 61 15.61 -0.76 4.64
C THR A 61 14.81 0.12 3.69
N LEU A 62 13.62 0.59 4.09
CA LEU A 62 12.82 1.51 3.29
C LEU A 62 13.39 2.95 3.36
N ASN A 63 14.25 3.30 2.40
CA ASN A 63 15.00 4.56 2.41
C ASN A 63 14.26 5.77 1.81
N ASN A 64 13.09 5.55 1.20
CA ASN A 64 12.28 6.55 0.50
C ASN A 64 10.85 6.61 1.06
N ALA A 65 10.70 6.34 2.37
CA ALA A 65 9.40 6.29 3.03
C ALA A 65 8.60 7.59 2.85
N GLU A 66 9.23 8.76 3.01
CA GLU A 66 8.58 10.05 2.83
C GLU A 66 7.96 10.20 1.43
N GLN A 67 8.72 9.90 0.38
CA GLN A 67 8.23 10.00 -1.00
C GLN A 67 7.12 8.99 -1.29
N LEU A 68 7.27 7.77 -0.77
CA LEU A 68 6.27 6.72 -0.95
C LEU A 68 4.94 7.08 -0.27
N PHE A 69 4.96 7.45 1.00
CA PHE A 69 3.74 7.77 1.73
C PHE A 69 3.11 9.09 1.27
N SER A 70 3.91 10.03 0.76
CA SER A 70 3.39 11.22 0.05
C SER A 70 2.67 10.84 -1.25
N PHE A 71 3.19 9.87 -2.02
CA PHE A 71 2.49 9.36 -3.19
C PHE A 71 1.19 8.64 -2.82
N VAL A 72 1.23 7.78 -1.80
CA VAL A 72 0.04 7.08 -1.30
C VAL A 72 -1.03 8.07 -0.86
N GLU A 73 -0.65 9.13 -0.13
CA GLU A 73 -1.56 10.22 0.22
C GLU A 73 -2.21 10.85 -1.01
N SER A 74 -1.43 11.14 -2.06
CA SER A 74 -1.97 11.72 -3.29
C SER A 74 -2.99 10.81 -3.97
N VAL A 75 -2.79 9.49 -3.88
CA VAL A 75 -3.74 8.49 -4.42
C VAL A 75 -5.01 8.46 -3.57
N VAL A 76 -4.88 8.43 -2.25
CA VAL A 76 -6.01 8.45 -1.31
C VAL A 76 -6.86 9.72 -1.51
N ALA A 77 -6.22 10.89 -1.53
CA ALA A 77 -6.88 12.19 -1.69
C ALA A 77 -7.57 12.35 -3.06
N SER A 78 -7.09 11.66 -4.09
CA SER A 78 -7.71 11.68 -5.42
C SER A 78 -9.03 10.89 -5.49
N GLY A 79 -9.28 10.00 -4.52
CA GLY A 79 -10.49 9.19 -4.47
C GLY A 79 -10.57 8.08 -5.53
N GLY A 80 -11.76 7.47 -5.65
CA GLY A 80 -12.02 6.42 -6.63
C GLY A 80 -11.50 5.03 -6.23
N ASN A 81 -11.41 4.13 -7.22
CA ASN A 81 -10.96 2.75 -6.98
C ASN A 81 -9.51 2.68 -6.46
N PRO A 82 -8.54 3.45 -7.01
CA PRO A 82 -7.16 3.38 -6.50
C PRO A 82 -7.02 3.89 -5.07
N ALA A 83 -7.78 4.91 -4.67
CA ALA A 83 -7.80 5.37 -3.28
C ALA A 83 -8.27 4.25 -2.35
N ASN A 84 -9.35 3.55 -2.71
CA ASN A 84 -9.84 2.42 -1.93
C ASN A 84 -8.81 1.29 -1.87
N ALA A 85 -8.16 0.96 -2.98
CA ALA A 85 -7.06 -0.03 -3.01
C ALA A 85 -5.86 0.39 -2.13
N ALA A 86 -5.45 1.66 -2.17
CA ALA A 86 -4.38 2.18 -1.32
C ALA A 86 -4.77 2.11 0.18
N CYS A 87 -6.02 2.37 0.52
CA CYS A 87 -6.50 2.23 1.89
C CYS A 87 -6.57 0.75 2.34
N THR A 88 -7.35 -0.08 1.66
CA THR A 88 -7.70 -1.43 2.14
C THR A 88 -6.71 -2.52 1.74
N CYS A 89 -5.84 -2.27 0.76
CA CYS A 89 -4.85 -3.25 0.30
C CYS A 89 -3.41 -2.79 0.50
N PHE A 90 -3.17 -1.56 0.99
CA PHE A 90 -1.82 -1.10 1.30
C PHE A 90 -1.70 -0.59 2.75
N LEU A 91 -2.41 0.48 3.11
CA LEU A 91 -2.34 1.03 4.48
C LEU A 91 -2.86 0.03 5.51
N GLU A 92 -4.02 -0.58 5.26
CA GLU A 92 -4.59 -1.63 6.10
C GLU A 92 -3.61 -2.80 6.31
N ASN A 93 -2.96 -3.28 5.24
CA ASN A 93 -2.02 -4.38 5.32
C ASN A 93 -0.80 -4.06 6.20
N ILE A 94 -0.32 -2.81 6.17
CA ILE A 94 0.75 -2.33 7.07
C ILE A 94 0.24 -2.25 8.51
N LEU A 95 -0.95 -1.65 8.73
CA LEU A 95 -1.55 -1.53 10.07
C LEU A 95 -1.81 -2.89 10.72
N ASN A 96 -2.19 -3.89 9.94
CA ASN A 96 -2.42 -5.25 10.42
C ASN A 96 -1.13 -5.95 10.91
N ARG A 97 0.05 -5.32 10.77
CA ARG A 97 1.31 -5.75 11.40
C ARG A 97 1.57 -5.11 12.75
N ILE A 98 0.61 -4.33 13.28
CA ILE A 98 0.73 -3.55 14.51
C ILE A 98 -0.31 -4.04 15.53
N PRO A 99 0.07 -4.26 16.81
CA PRO A 99 1.45 -4.34 17.29
C PRO A 99 2.15 -5.58 16.72
N GLY A 100 3.45 -5.49 16.44
CA GLY A 100 4.15 -6.63 15.87
C GLY A 100 5.49 -6.26 15.26
N SER A 101 5.69 -6.68 14.02
CA SER A 101 6.97 -6.65 13.32
C SER A 101 7.37 -5.27 12.78
N ILE A 102 6.43 -4.31 12.72
CA ILE A 102 6.68 -2.95 12.26
C ILE A 102 6.62 -1.97 13.44
N ASP A 103 7.64 -1.12 13.58
CA ASP A 103 7.59 0.05 14.47
C ASP A 103 6.79 1.18 13.77
N PRO A 104 5.67 1.67 14.34
CA PRO A 104 4.91 2.77 13.76
C PRO A 104 5.76 4.01 13.41
N LYS A 105 6.84 4.28 14.15
CA LYS A 105 7.74 5.41 13.87
C LYS A 105 8.42 5.35 12.49
N SER A 106 8.47 4.17 11.88
CA SER A 106 9.08 3.98 10.56
C SER A 106 8.24 4.54 9.41
N PHE A 107 6.92 4.75 9.60
CA PHE A 107 6.04 5.24 8.55
C PHE A 107 5.05 6.32 8.98
N VAL A 108 4.56 6.31 10.23
CA VAL A 108 3.54 7.26 10.72
C VAL A 108 3.92 8.73 10.50
N PRO A 109 5.18 9.18 10.73
CA PRO A 109 5.57 10.57 10.48
C PRO A 109 5.43 11.04 9.03
N TYR A 110 5.32 10.11 8.07
CA TYR A 110 5.24 10.40 6.65
C TYR A 110 3.82 10.30 6.09
N LEU A 111 2.83 9.90 6.89
CA LEU A 111 1.44 9.83 6.44
C LEU A 111 0.87 11.23 6.24
N GLY A 112 0.13 11.40 5.14
CA GLY A 112 -0.67 12.59 4.89
C GLY A 112 -2.01 12.56 5.62
N ALA A 113 -2.80 13.64 5.48
CA ALA A 113 -4.00 13.87 6.28
C ALA A 113 -5.10 12.83 6.02
N GLU A 114 -5.36 12.51 4.74
CA GLU A 114 -6.41 11.55 4.36
C GLU A 114 -6.00 10.13 4.75
N SER A 115 -4.73 9.80 4.59
CA SER A 115 -4.16 8.52 5.05
C SER A 115 -4.24 8.38 6.57
N ILE A 116 -3.94 9.45 7.32
CA ILE A 116 -4.09 9.49 8.79
C ILE A 116 -5.55 9.27 9.20
N GLU A 117 -6.50 9.92 8.51
CA GLU A 117 -7.93 9.75 8.79
C GLU A 117 -8.34 8.29 8.62
N PHE A 118 -7.99 7.66 7.49
CA PHE A 118 -8.25 6.24 7.27
C PHE A 118 -7.63 5.36 8.37
N CYS A 119 -6.34 5.55 8.68
CA CYS A 119 -5.65 4.72 9.67
C CYS A 119 -6.27 4.87 11.08
N ARG A 120 -6.70 6.08 11.46
CA ARG A 120 -7.42 6.31 12.73
C ARG A 120 -8.78 5.63 12.77
N SER A 121 -9.53 5.67 11.66
CA SER A 121 -10.80 4.94 11.56
C SER A 121 -10.58 3.43 11.65
N TRP A 122 -9.49 2.91 11.09
CA TRP A 122 -9.12 1.50 11.23
C TRP A 122 -8.77 1.12 12.67
N ASP A 123 -8.00 1.96 13.37
CA ASP A 123 -7.69 1.81 14.79
C ASP A 123 -8.95 1.86 15.69
N GLU A 124 -9.95 2.66 15.32
CA GLU A 124 -11.24 2.68 16.01
C GLU A 124 -12.05 1.41 15.75
N PHE A 125 -12.11 0.98 14.48
CA PHE A 125 -12.83 -0.22 14.07
C PHE A 125 -12.28 -1.50 14.70
N THR A 126 -10.95 -1.67 14.68
CA THR A 126 -10.28 -2.87 15.20
C THR A 126 -10.08 -2.83 16.72
N GLY A 127 -10.08 -1.63 17.32
CA GLY A 127 -9.73 -1.41 18.72
C GLY A 127 -8.22 -1.46 19.00
N VAL A 128 -7.38 -1.66 17.97
CA VAL A 128 -5.91 -1.61 18.08
C VAL A 128 -5.46 -0.16 17.91
N LYS A 129 -4.49 0.29 18.72
CA LYS A 129 -3.98 1.67 18.66
C LYS A 129 -2.56 1.69 18.11
N THR A 130 -2.37 2.44 17.04
CA THR A 130 -1.11 2.68 16.37
C THR A 130 -0.45 3.91 16.99
N LEU A 131 0.75 3.73 17.54
CA LEU A 131 1.46 4.81 18.21
C LEU A 131 1.81 5.94 17.23
N GLY A 132 1.39 7.17 17.54
CA GLY A 132 1.65 8.36 16.73
C GLY A 132 0.50 8.78 15.82
N LEU A 133 -0.59 8.00 15.77
CA LEU A 133 -1.89 8.40 15.21
C LEU A 133 -2.82 8.93 16.31
#